data_AF-A0A7S3YQQ9-F1
#
_entry.id   AF-A0A7S3YQQ9-F1
#
_cell.length_a   1.000
_cell.length_b   1.000
_cell.length_c   1.000
_cell.angle_alpha   90.00
_cell.angle_beta   90.00
_cell.angle_gamma   90.00
#
_symmetry.space_group_name_H-M   'P 1'
#
loop_
_entity.id
_entity.type
_entity.pdbx_description
1 polymer ?
#
loop_
_entity_poly.entity_id
_entity_poly.type
_entity_poly.pdbx_seq_one_letter_code
_entity_poly.pdbx_strand_id
1 'polypeptide(L)'
;MTSRKHPWVSKPSQEVLQTIADLDSARLYVLRRQGPLSFIIRTDGESQKHRVVVGEEQKCTCAHASSISSRTSLSAAAASSSSSSQKTSKPSVCRHILFVMIKVLRVGKENPLVWQLSLVDREIGDVLSGKYSTRSSTRR
;
A
#
# COMPACT_ATOMS: atom_id res chain seq x y z
N MET A 1 17.74 3.79 -20.46
CA MET A 1 16.40 3.33 -20.90
C MET A 1 15.75 2.66 -19.71
N THR A 2 14.89 3.36 -18.98
CA THR A 2 14.32 2.83 -17.73
C THR A 2 13.15 1.93 -18.09
N SER A 3 13.43 0.64 -18.26
CA SER A 3 12.40 -0.37 -18.58
C SER A 3 11.54 -0.62 -17.35
N ARG A 4 10.21 -0.57 -17.52
CA ARG A 4 9.28 -0.82 -16.41
C ARG A 4 9.31 -2.30 -16.04
N LYS A 5 9.50 -2.62 -14.75
CA LYS A 5 9.58 -4.01 -14.27
C LYS A 5 8.26 -4.78 -14.38
N HIS A 6 7.14 -4.09 -14.21
CA HIS A 6 5.80 -4.67 -14.29
C HIS A 6 4.97 -3.99 -15.38
N PRO A 7 4.07 -4.71 -16.09
CA PRO A 7 3.21 -4.10 -17.09
C PRO A 7 2.35 -2.97 -16.49
N TRP A 8 2.05 -1.96 -17.31
CA TRP A 8 1.15 -0.87 -16.92
C TRP A 8 -0.27 -1.41 -16.72
N VAL A 9 -0.90 -1.08 -15.59
CA VAL A 9 -2.27 -1.46 -15.27
C VAL A 9 -3.17 -0.23 -15.27
N SER A 10 -3.95 -0.04 -16.34
CA SER A 10 -4.84 1.12 -16.45
C SER A 10 -6.09 1.03 -15.56
N LYS A 11 -6.54 -0.18 -15.22
CA LYS A 11 -7.76 -0.41 -14.45
C LYS A 11 -7.45 -1.23 -13.21
N PRO A 12 -7.78 -0.76 -12.00
CA PRO A 12 -7.52 -1.50 -10.78
C PRO A 12 -8.40 -2.75 -10.73
N SER A 13 -7.94 -3.79 -10.03
CA SER A 13 -8.79 -4.93 -9.70
C SER A 13 -9.85 -4.53 -8.66
N GLN A 14 -10.94 -5.29 -8.60
CA GLN A 14 -12.00 -5.07 -7.61
C GLN A 14 -11.46 -5.15 -6.17
N GLU A 15 -10.51 -6.05 -5.91
CA GLU A 15 -9.86 -6.18 -4.61
C GLU A 15 -9.11 -4.92 -4.19
N VAL A 16 -8.43 -4.27 -5.15
CA VAL A 16 -7.73 -3.00 -4.89
C VAL A 16 -8.73 -1.89 -4.59
N LEU A 17 -9.83 -1.81 -5.32
CA LEU A 17 -10.87 -0.82 -5.06
C LEU A 17 -11.51 -1.00 -3.68
N GLN A 18 -11.78 -2.25 -3.30
CA GLN A 18 -12.30 -2.57 -1.97
C GLN A 18 -11.29 -2.18 -0.89
N THR A 19 -10.01 -2.48 -1.10
CA THR A 19 -8.95 -2.08 -0.18
C THR A 19 -8.84 -0.55 -0.05
N ILE A 20 -9.01 0.20 -1.15
CA ILE A 20 -9.03 1.67 -1.13
C ILE A 20 -10.22 2.19 -0.31
N ALA A 21 -11.38 1.55 -0.43
CA ALA A 21 -12.55 1.89 0.38
C ALA A 21 -12.32 1.57 1.88
N ASP A 22 -11.77 0.38 2.17
CA ASP A 22 -11.41 -0.03 3.52
C ASP A 22 -10.37 0.90 4.17
N LEU A 23 -9.47 1.47 3.37
CA LEU A 23 -8.47 2.45 3.83
C LEU A 23 -9.06 3.77 4.33
N ASP A 24 -10.29 4.11 3.96
CA ASP A 24 -10.95 5.31 4.49
C ASP A 24 -11.35 5.11 5.96
N SER A 25 -11.86 3.92 6.27
CA SER A 25 -12.24 3.50 7.62
C SER A 25 -11.05 3.00 8.46
N ALA A 26 -10.00 2.49 7.82
CA ALA A 26 -8.82 1.96 8.51
C ALA A 26 -7.92 3.07 9.04
N ARG A 27 -7.56 2.98 10.33
CA ARG A 27 -6.60 3.87 10.97
C ARG A 27 -5.19 3.28 10.86
N LEU A 28 -4.38 3.81 9.93
CA LEU A 28 -2.96 3.51 9.83
C LEU A 28 -2.13 4.73 10.18
N TYR A 29 -0.99 4.50 10.82
CA TYR A 29 -0.09 5.54 11.30
C TYR A 29 1.30 5.36 10.71
N VAL A 30 1.88 6.44 10.18
CA VAL A 30 3.31 6.46 9.81
C VAL A 30 4.12 6.73 11.07
N LEU A 31 4.93 5.75 11.49
CA LEU A 31 5.83 5.88 12.64
C LEU A 31 7.10 6.66 12.30
N ARG A 32 7.70 6.35 11.14
CA ARG A 32 8.99 6.94 10.74
C ARG A 32 9.15 6.92 9.23
N ARG A 33 9.75 7.97 8.68
CA ARG A 33 10.26 8.02 7.30
C ARG A 33 11.75 7.64 7.32
N GLN A 34 12.12 6.58 6.60
CA GLN A 34 13.52 6.15 6.42
C GLN A 34 14.13 6.71 5.13
N GLY A 35 13.32 7.38 4.31
CA GLY A 35 13.75 8.06 3.09
C GLY A 35 12.59 8.79 2.41
N PRO A 36 12.81 9.38 1.23
CA PRO A 36 11.73 9.98 0.44
C PRO A 36 10.67 8.93 0.05
N LEU A 37 11.10 7.67 -0.06
CA LEU A 37 10.34 6.56 -0.60
C LEU A 37 10.17 5.39 0.39
N SER A 38 10.75 5.47 1.60
CA SER A 38 10.69 4.40 2.59
C SER A 38 10.00 4.85 3.87
N PHE A 39 8.99 4.11 4.28
CA PHE A 39 8.09 4.44 5.38
C PHE A 39 7.92 3.24 6.30
N ILE A 40 7.83 3.51 7.61
CA ILE A 40 7.46 2.53 8.62
C ILE A 40 6.04 2.85 9.07
N ILE A 41 5.14 1.87 8.94
CA ILE A 41 3.70 2.02 9.17
C ILE A 41 3.27 1.06 10.27
N ARG A 42 2.28 1.48 11.05
CA ARG A 42 1.58 0.65 12.03
C ARG A 42 0.08 0.74 11.76
N THR A 43 -0.60 -0.39 11.81
CA THR A 43 -2.05 -0.45 11.72
C THR A 43 -2.65 -0.41 13.12
N ASP A 44 -3.80 0.24 13.28
CA ASP A 44 -4.61 0.11 14.49
C ASP A 44 -5.00 -1.36 14.73
N GLY A 45 -4.83 -1.84 15.97
CA GLY A 45 -5.03 -3.24 16.33
C GLY A 45 -3.81 -4.16 16.18
N GLU A 46 -2.74 -3.74 15.51
CA GLU A 46 -1.52 -4.54 15.35
C GLU A 46 -0.27 -3.79 15.87
N SER A 47 0.57 -4.48 16.66
CA SER A 47 1.82 -3.89 17.18
C SER A 47 3.01 -4.06 16.24
N GLN A 48 2.85 -4.80 15.14
CA GLN A 48 3.93 -5.01 14.18
C GLN A 48 4.16 -3.76 13.32
N LYS A 49 5.45 -3.48 13.08
CA LYS A 49 5.90 -2.37 12.26
C LYS A 49 6.13 -2.89 10.84
N HIS A 50 5.49 -2.25 9.88
CA HIS A 50 5.56 -2.60 8.48
C HIS A 50 6.43 -1.60 7.74
N ARG A 51 7.51 -2.08 7.10
CA ARG A 51 8.32 -1.25 6.22
C ARG A 51 7.76 -1.31 4.81
N VAL A 52 7.38 -0.15 4.29
CA VAL A 52 6.95 0.06 2.92
C VAL A 52 8.02 0.83 2.17
N VAL A 53 8.33 0.38 0.96
CA VAL A 53 9.22 1.03 0.02
C VAL A 53 8.48 1.22 -1.29
N VAL A 54 8.42 2.48 -1.75
CA VAL A 54 7.75 2.89 -2.97
C VAL A 54 8.80 3.26 -4.01
N GLY A 55 8.82 2.67 -5.19
CA GLY A 55 9.81 3.02 -6.21
C GLY A 55 9.75 2.14 -7.45
N GLU A 56 10.92 1.75 -7.95
CA GLU A 56 11.05 0.82 -9.08
C GLU A 56 10.30 -0.50 -8.87
N GLU A 57 10.12 -0.89 -7.62
CA GLU A 57 9.34 -2.05 -7.20
C GLU A 57 8.72 -1.73 -5.84
N GLN A 58 7.40 -1.82 -5.74
CA GLN A 58 6.68 -1.59 -4.50
C GLN A 58 6.91 -2.79 -3.56
N LYS A 59 7.56 -2.57 -2.42
CA LYS A 59 7.85 -3.62 -1.45
C LYS A 59 7.24 -3.29 -0.10
N CYS A 60 6.48 -4.21 0.46
CA CYS A 60 6.01 -4.14 1.83
C CYS A 60 6.50 -5.35 2.61
N THR A 61 6.91 -5.15 3.87
CA THR A 61 7.26 -6.24 4.78
C THR A 61 6.05 -6.82 5.50
N CYS A 62 4.82 -6.51 5.07
CA CYS A 62 3.67 -7.29 5.52
C CYS A 62 3.91 -8.72 5.05
N ALA A 63 4.29 -9.59 6.00
CA ALA A 63 4.32 -11.01 5.76
C ALA A 63 2.90 -11.36 5.30
N HIS A 64 2.77 -11.68 4.03
CA HIS A 64 1.55 -12.29 3.52
C HIS A 64 1.31 -13.48 4.45
N ALA A 65 0.25 -13.45 5.25
CA ALA A 65 0.02 -14.42 6.31
C ALA A 65 -0.18 -15.80 5.70
N SER A 66 0.91 -16.51 5.49
CA SER A 66 0.98 -17.95 5.31
C SER A 66 2.42 -18.37 5.58
N SER A 67 2.55 -19.12 6.67
CA SER A 67 3.67 -19.96 7.05
C SER A 67 4.78 -19.35 7.95
N ILE A 68 4.63 -19.70 9.23
CA ILE A 68 5.69 -20.15 10.15
C ILE A 68 6.50 -19.01 10.82
N SER A 69 5.91 -18.47 11.88
CA SER A 69 6.62 -18.56 13.15
C SER A 69 5.72 -19.24 14.16
N SER A 70 6.18 -20.41 14.59
CA SER A 70 5.95 -20.91 15.94
C SER A 70 4.53 -21.40 16.24
N ARG A 71 4.14 -22.52 15.63
CA ARG A 71 3.33 -23.52 16.34
C ARG A 71 4.21 -24.14 17.44
N THR A 72 4.36 -23.43 18.55
CA THR A 72 4.39 -24.08 19.86
C THR A 72 3.00 -23.86 20.44
N SER A 73 2.15 -24.86 20.21
CA SER A 73 1.15 -25.38 21.13
C SER A 73 0.20 -24.42 21.86
N LEU A 74 -1.08 -24.55 21.47
CA LEU A 74 -2.29 -24.54 22.32
C LEU A 74 -2.94 -23.19 22.68
N SER A 75 -4.27 -23.27 22.70
CA SER A 75 -5.27 -22.39 23.28
C SER A 75 -5.98 -21.37 22.36
N ALA A 76 -7.30 -21.56 22.39
CA ALA A 76 -8.36 -20.84 21.73
C ALA A 76 -8.46 -19.38 22.17
N ALA A 77 -8.86 -18.51 21.25
CA ALA A 77 -10.11 -17.74 21.38
C ALA A 77 -10.24 -16.78 20.18
N ALA A 78 -11.49 -16.51 19.84
CA ALA A 78 -11.96 -15.80 18.68
C ALA A 78 -11.50 -14.33 18.59
N ALA A 79 -11.24 -13.89 17.36
CA ALA A 79 -11.87 -12.70 16.79
C ALA A 79 -11.72 -12.75 15.26
N SER A 80 -12.73 -13.29 14.61
CA SER A 80 -13.01 -13.01 13.20
C SER A 80 -13.20 -11.51 13.04
N SER A 81 -12.55 -10.91 12.04
CA SER A 81 -13.18 -9.95 11.11
C SER A 81 -12.17 -9.55 10.03
N SER A 82 -12.33 -10.20 8.87
CA SER A 82 -12.49 -9.56 7.56
C SER A 82 -11.43 -8.52 7.16
N SER A 83 -10.60 -8.71 6.14
CA SER A 83 -11.07 -9.04 4.79
C SER A 83 -10.03 -9.85 4.00
N SER A 84 -10.44 -11.07 3.67
CA SER A 84 -10.35 -11.64 2.32
C SER A 84 -8.95 -12.01 1.80
N SER A 85 -8.37 -13.01 2.43
CA SER A 85 -7.57 -14.02 1.74
C SER A 85 -8.46 -14.87 0.82
N GLN A 86 -8.49 -14.56 -0.47
CA GLN A 86 -8.75 -15.57 -1.51
C GLN A 86 -7.67 -15.50 -2.59
N LYS A 87 -6.70 -16.39 -2.44
CA LYS A 87 -5.59 -16.69 -3.35
C LYS A 87 -6.08 -16.96 -4.78
N THR A 88 -5.89 -16.01 -5.71
CA THR A 88 -5.81 -16.28 -7.17
C THR A 88 -4.71 -15.43 -7.83
N SER A 89 -3.57 -16.07 -8.08
CA SER A 89 -2.43 -15.80 -9.01
C SER A 89 -2.15 -14.43 -9.70
N LYS A 90 -2.61 -13.27 -9.25
CA LYS A 90 -2.18 -11.94 -9.78
C LYS A 90 -1.40 -11.14 -8.74
N PRO A 91 -0.30 -10.47 -9.11
CA PRO A 91 0.43 -9.60 -8.20
C PRO A 91 -0.43 -8.37 -7.89
N SER A 92 -0.87 -8.22 -6.64
CA SER A 92 -1.69 -7.10 -6.17
C SER A 92 -0.94 -6.24 -5.15
N VAL A 93 -1.24 -4.94 -5.11
CA VAL A 93 -0.69 -4.00 -4.13
C VAL A 93 -1.38 -4.20 -2.78
N CYS A 94 -0.61 -4.14 -1.68
CA CYS A 94 -1.19 -4.27 -0.34
C CYS A 94 -1.78 -2.95 0.17
N ARG A 95 -2.65 -3.03 1.20
CA ARG A 95 -3.23 -1.87 1.88
C ARG A 95 -2.20 -0.86 2.38
N HIS A 96 -1.02 -1.31 2.82
CA HIS A 96 0.03 -0.44 3.33
C HIS A 96 0.66 0.42 2.22
N ILE A 97 0.85 -0.13 1.02
CA ILE A 97 1.35 0.61 -0.15
C ILE A 97 0.31 1.66 -0.56
N LEU A 98 -0.94 1.24 -0.70
CA LEU A 98 -2.05 2.13 -1.05
C LEU A 98 -2.19 3.29 -0.04
N PHE A 99 -2.03 3.02 1.25
CA PHE A 99 -2.03 4.05 2.29
C PHE A 99 -0.91 5.07 2.09
N VAL A 100 0.32 4.64 1.77
CA VAL A 100 1.43 5.56 1.50
C VAL A 100 1.12 6.41 0.27
N MET A 101 0.63 5.82 -0.80
CA MET A 101 0.33 6.55 -2.03
C MET A 101 -0.77 7.60 -1.84
N ILE A 102 -1.85 7.24 -1.15
CA ILE A 102 -3.03 8.11 -0.99
C ILE A 102 -2.89 9.08 0.18
N LYS A 103 -2.48 8.61 1.37
CA LYS A 103 -2.48 9.44 2.59
C LYS A 103 -1.17 10.18 2.80
N VAL A 104 -0.04 9.58 2.43
CA VAL A 104 1.29 10.19 2.65
C VAL A 104 1.73 11.03 1.46
N LEU A 105 1.69 10.45 0.26
CA LEU A 105 2.08 11.10 -1.00
C LEU A 105 0.93 11.92 -1.61
N ARG A 106 -0.30 11.78 -1.07
CA ARG A 106 -1.50 12.54 -1.47
C ARG A 106 -1.89 12.36 -2.94
N VAL A 107 -1.50 11.24 -3.53
CA VAL A 107 -1.90 10.89 -4.89
C VAL A 107 -3.38 10.55 -4.88
N GLY A 108 -4.13 11.09 -5.85
CA GLY A 108 -5.57 10.84 -5.96
C GLY A 108 -5.89 9.35 -6.11
N LYS A 109 -6.94 8.88 -5.44
CA LYS A 109 -7.41 7.49 -5.50
C LYS A 109 -7.81 6.99 -6.90
N GLU A 110 -8.07 7.91 -7.83
CA GLU A 110 -8.38 7.61 -9.24
C GLU A 110 -7.13 7.53 -10.12
N ASN A 111 -5.95 7.91 -9.58
CA ASN A 111 -4.73 7.94 -10.35
C ASN A 111 -4.14 6.53 -10.44
N PRO A 112 -3.85 6.02 -11.65
CA PRO A 112 -3.33 4.66 -11.85
C PRO A 112 -1.98 4.37 -11.21
N LEU A 113 -1.23 5.41 -10.84
CA LEU A 113 0.00 5.24 -10.08
C LEU A 113 -0.26 4.53 -8.74
N VAL A 114 -1.43 4.73 -8.13
CA VAL A 114 -1.78 4.21 -6.79
C VAL A 114 -1.75 2.69 -6.70
N TRP A 115 -2.16 1.99 -7.76
CA TRP A 115 -2.23 0.53 -7.79
C TRP A 115 -1.14 -0.12 -8.63
N GLN A 116 -0.15 0.65 -9.05
CA GLN A 116 0.94 0.16 -9.85
C GLN A 116 1.99 -0.53 -8.96
N LEU A 117 2.52 -1.68 -9.43
CA LEU A 117 3.54 -2.46 -8.72
C LEU A 117 4.97 -1.92 -8.87
N SER A 118 5.19 -1.02 -9.84
CA SER A 118 6.49 -0.47 -10.22
C SER A 118 6.31 0.90 -10.84
N LEU A 119 7.02 1.90 -10.29
CA LEU A 119 7.07 3.25 -10.81
C LEU A 119 8.42 3.49 -11.49
N VAL A 120 8.42 4.17 -12.63
CA VAL A 120 9.64 4.62 -13.29
C VAL A 120 10.17 5.88 -12.59
N ASP A 121 11.48 6.11 -12.64
CA ASP A 121 12.16 7.25 -12.00
C ASP A 121 11.49 8.62 -12.22
N ARG A 122 10.99 8.87 -13.44
CA ARG A 122 10.20 10.07 -13.76
C ARG A 122 8.91 10.16 -12.95
N GLU A 123 8.14 9.07 -12.89
CA GLU A 123 6.89 8.99 -12.13
C GLU A 123 7.16 9.14 -10.62
N ILE A 124 8.24 8.54 -10.13
CA ILE A 124 8.70 8.68 -8.75
C ILE A 124 9.00 10.17 -8.46
N GLY A 125 9.76 10.83 -9.33
CA GLY A 125 10.05 12.26 -9.23
C GLY A 125 8.79 13.11 -9.24
N ASP A 126 7.82 12.78 -10.10
CA ASP A 126 6.55 13.50 -10.22
C ASP A 126 5.66 13.34 -8.98
N VAL A 127 5.62 12.14 -8.40
CA VAL A 127 4.92 11.86 -7.14
C VAL A 127 5.59 12.57 -5.97
N LEU A 128 6.92 12.52 -5.87
CA LEU A 128 7.67 13.23 -4.82
C LEU A 128 7.58 14.75 -4.96
N SER A 129 7.52 15.26 -6.18
CA SER A 129 7.29 16.67 -6.50
C SER A 129 5.86 17.12 -6.19
N GLY A 130 4.95 16.19 -5.90
CA GLY A 130 3.55 16.49 -5.60
C GLY A 130 2.72 16.89 -6.82
N LYS A 131 3.16 16.57 -8.04
CA LYS A 131 2.40 16.89 -9.28
C LYS A 131 1.01 16.28 -9.30
N TYR A 132 0.87 15.10 -8.69
CA TYR A 132 -0.40 14.36 -8.58
C TYR A 132 -1.12 14.58 -7.26
N SER A 133 -0.65 15.52 -6.43
CA SER A 133 -1.26 15.81 -5.15
C SER A 133 -2.64 16.41 -5.39
N THR A 134 -3.70 15.73 -4.93
CA THR A 134 -5.07 16.26 -4.98
C THR A 134 -5.23 17.32 -3.90
N ARG A 135 -4.54 18.44 -4.06
CA ARG A 135 -4.79 19.64 -3.28
C ARG A 135 -6.02 20.26 -3.91
N SER A 136 -7.17 19.97 -3.31
CA SER A 136 -8.45 20.59 -3.65
C SER A 136 -8.21 22.09 -3.82
N SER A 137 -8.21 22.53 -5.07
CA SER A 137 -8.15 23.93 -5.45
C SER A 137 -9.48 24.58 -5.07
N THR A 138 -9.76 24.69 -3.78
CA THR A 138 -10.67 25.71 -3.26
C THR A 138 -9.89 27.02 -3.30
N ARG A 139 -9.70 27.55 -4.51
CA ARG A 139 -9.57 28.99 -4.68
C ARG A 139 -10.97 29.55 -4.46
N ARG A 140 -11.14 30.21 -3.32
CA ARG A 140 -12.14 31.26 -3.16
C ARG A 140 -11.84 32.40 -4.12
#